data_AF-A0ABD5WEL7-F1
#
_entry.id   AF-A0ABD5WEL7-F1
#
_cell.length_a   1.000
_cell.length_b   1.000
_cell.length_c   1.000
_cell.angle_alpha   90.00
_cell.angle_beta   90.00
_cell.angle_gamma   90.00
#
_symmetry.space_group_name_H-M   'P 1'
#
loop_
_entity.id
_entity.type
_entity.pdbx_description
1 polymer ?
#
loop_
_entity_poly.entity_id
_entity_poly.type
_entity_poly.pdbx_seq_one_letter_code
_entity_poly.pdbx_strand_id
1 'polypeptide(L)'
;MAGFERRTLPDHVEAVREAYAPDSVVLDAAADFETLPPETAEELGLLVDALDPAAYPTEWLPADAPTQLRRYAGSDFTIGMPGDGTVVWTRQTEPPVVIAKQRAEGTPEDFLGFLFAEAFVELSLDVPEQFLPFFGEAYRDLDAATPLGPNETYQLAAALFDAWVGLHGREQFRGWGDHDGDEHHPEVHDAWVDAGERLVDRLEGLSADVATGSLSFTAATEYACAAVKHDLDLPAPFSALDTAAYRDHGPDYAVRWAEKTFEKLAE
;
A
#
# COMPACT_ATOMS: atom_id res chain seq x y z
N MET A 1 -5.70 3.06 29.06
CA MET A 1 -5.22 1.75 28.61
C MET A 1 -6.38 1.05 27.95
N ALA A 2 -6.28 0.94 26.63
CA ALA A 2 -6.80 -0.12 25.79
C ALA A 2 -6.15 0.15 24.43
N GLY A 3 -5.16 -0.65 24.04
CA GLY A 3 -4.71 -0.71 22.65
C GLY A 3 -5.72 -1.54 21.88
N PHE A 4 -6.21 -0.99 20.77
CA PHE A 4 -7.27 -1.53 19.93
C PHE A 4 -8.68 -1.54 20.53
N GLU A 5 -9.59 -0.86 19.83
CA GLU A 5 -11.03 -0.87 20.11
C GLU A 5 -11.78 -1.25 18.83
N ARG A 6 -12.91 -1.95 18.94
CA ARG A 6 -13.73 -2.29 17.76
C ARG A 6 -14.35 -1.03 17.18
N ARG A 7 -14.17 -0.84 15.88
CA ARG A 7 -14.75 0.26 15.11
C ARG A 7 -16.13 -0.11 14.59
N THR A 8 -17.06 0.85 14.63
CA THR A 8 -18.29 0.81 13.86
C THR A 8 -18.08 1.57 12.55
N LEU A 9 -18.39 0.94 11.41
CA LEU A 9 -18.31 1.57 10.10
C LEU A 9 -19.63 2.26 9.71
N PRO A 10 -19.59 3.32 8.88
CA PRO A 10 -20.78 3.79 8.18
C PRO A 10 -21.37 2.70 7.27
N ASP A 11 -22.69 2.67 7.10
CA ASP A 11 -23.41 1.63 6.34
C ASP A 11 -22.84 1.39 4.93
N HIS A 12 -22.44 2.46 4.23
CA HIS A 12 -21.89 2.36 2.87
C HIS A 12 -20.50 1.69 2.82
N VAL A 13 -19.70 1.82 3.89
CA VAL A 13 -18.39 1.15 4.03
C VAL A 13 -18.57 -0.28 4.58
N GLU A 14 -19.53 -0.48 5.48
CA GLU A 14 -19.89 -1.80 6.00
C GLU A 14 -20.33 -2.73 4.85
N ALA A 15 -21.10 -2.21 3.89
CA ALA A 15 -21.48 -2.97 2.70
C ALA A 15 -20.25 -3.42 1.87
N VAL A 16 -19.21 -2.58 1.76
CA VAL A 16 -17.94 -2.98 1.12
C VAL A 16 -17.25 -4.07 1.94
N ARG A 17 -17.20 -3.94 3.27
CA ARG A 17 -16.64 -4.99 4.15
C ARG A 17 -17.34 -6.32 3.94
N GLU A 18 -18.67 -6.34 3.92
CA GLU A 18 -19.47 -7.56 3.72
C GLU A 18 -19.20 -8.22 2.36
N ALA A 19 -18.98 -7.43 1.31
CA ALA A 19 -18.71 -7.95 -0.04
C ALA A 19 -17.28 -8.48 -0.19
N TYR A 20 -16.28 -7.77 0.35
CA TYR A 20 -14.86 -8.00 0.03
C TYR A 20 -14.07 -8.68 1.15
N ALA A 21 -14.43 -8.46 2.42
CA ALA A 21 -13.71 -9.00 3.58
C ALA A 21 -14.66 -9.25 4.76
N PRO A 22 -15.70 -10.11 4.61
CA PRO A 22 -16.80 -10.24 5.59
C PRO A 22 -16.34 -10.69 6.98
N ASP A 23 -15.28 -11.51 7.02
CA ASP A 23 -14.73 -12.07 8.25
C ASP A 23 -13.77 -11.09 8.96
N SER A 24 -13.39 -9.98 8.30
CA SER A 24 -12.39 -9.06 8.86
C SER A 24 -12.90 -8.32 10.10
N VAL A 25 -12.01 -8.16 11.09
CA VAL A 25 -12.27 -7.38 12.31
C VAL A 25 -11.73 -5.97 12.13
N VAL A 26 -12.60 -4.98 12.37
CA VAL A 26 -12.27 -3.56 12.16
C VAL A 26 -11.96 -2.89 13.49
N LEU A 27 -10.82 -2.22 13.57
CA LEU A 27 -10.28 -1.68 14.81
C LEU A 27 -9.82 -0.22 14.68
N ASP A 28 -9.85 0.48 15.82
CA ASP A 28 -9.17 1.76 16.06
C ASP A 28 -7.99 1.53 17.00
N ALA A 29 -6.80 2.00 16.63
CA ALA A 29 -5.63 1.96 17.49
C ALA A 29 -5.46 3.28 18.26
N ALA A 30 -5.23 3.17 19.58
CA ALA A 30 -5.01 4.33 20.45
C ALA A 30 -3.64 5.03 20.24
N ALA A 31 -2.73 4.41 19.48
CA ALA A 31 -1.42 4.95 19.15
C ALA A 31 -1.02 4.57 17.72
N ASP A 32 -0.18 5.39 17.09
CA ASP A 32 0.52 5.01 15.87
C ASP A 32 1.55 3.91 16.17
N PHE A 33 1.73 3.00 15.21
CA PHE A 33 2.68 1.89 15.33
C PHE A 33 3.29 1.51 13.97
N GLU A 34 4.43 0.83 14.07
CA GLU A 34 5.01 0.05 12.96
C GLU A 34 5.14 -1.42 13.38
N THR A 35 5.98 -1.66 14.38
CA THR A 35 6.12 -2.96 15.06
C THR A 35 5.40 -2.89 16.41
N LEU A 36 4.54 -3.85 16.68
CA LEU A 36 3.81 -3.92 17.94
C LEU A 36 4.71 -4.42 19.07
N PRO A 37 4.78 -3.71 20.21
CA PRO A 37 5.32 -4.26 21.43
C PRO A 37 4.53 -5.52 21.86
N PRO A 38 5.17 -6.50 22.53
CA PRO A 38 4.50 -7.72 22.96
C PRO A 38 3.21 -7.48 23.75
N GLU A 39 3.19 -6.48 24.64
CA GLU A 39 2.00 -6.13 25.41
C GLU A 39 0.83 -5.67 24.53
N THR A 40 1.12 -4.94 23.45
CA THR A 40 0.11 -4.47 22.49
C THR A 40 -0.33 -5.59 21.56
N ALA A 41 0.59 -6.50 21.21
CA ALA A 41 0.27 -7.72 20.47
C ALA A 41 -0.68 -8.63 21.27
N GLU A 42 -0.43 -8.80 22.58
CA GLU A 42 -1.32 -9.55 23.47
C GLU A 42 -2.72 -8.94 23.54
N GLU A 43 -2.83 -7.60 23.57
CA GLU A 43 -4.13 -6.91 23.51
C GLU A 43 -4.88 -7.17 22.20
N LEU A 44 -4.18 -7.13 21.05
CA LEU A 44 -4.76 -7.50 19.76
C LEU A 44 -5.24 -8.97 19.78
N GLY A 45 -4.45 -9.86 20.38
CA GLY A 45 -4.77 -11.28 20.55
C GLY A 45 -6.03 -11.56 21.40
N LEU A 46 -6.59 -10.57 22.11
CA LEU A 46 -7.89 -10.69 22.79
C LEU A 46 -9.09 -10.46 21.85
N LEU A 47 -8.84 -9.93 20.65
CA LEU A 47 -9.86 -9.54 19.68
C LEU A 47 -9.95 -10.48 18.47
N VAL A 48 -8.94 -11.34 18.32
CA VAL A 48 -8.78 -12.33 17.25
C VAL A 48 -8.55 -13.72 17.84
N ASP A 49 -8.72 -14.76 17.01
CA ASP A 49 -8.57 -16.16 17.43
C ASP A 49 -7.09 -16.62 17.41
N ALA A 50 -6.27 -16.04 16.53
CA ALA A 50 -4.84 -16.35 16.44
C ALA A 50 -3.99 -15.14 16.01
N LEU A 51 -2.71 -15.17 16.40
CA LEU A 51 -1.65 -14.32 15.87
C LEU A 51 -0.64 -15.24 15.16
N ASP A 52 -0.33 -14.93 13.90
CA ASP A 52 0.66 -15.64 13.08
C ASP A 52 1.62 -14.62 12.44
N PRO A 53 2.58 -14.07 13.21
CA PRO A 53 3.52 -13.07 12.69
C PRO A 53 4.29 -13.60 11.49
N ALA A 54 4.33 -12.80 10.41
CA ALA A 54 5.05 -13.16 9.21
C ALA A 54 6.57 -13.17 9.46
N ALA A 55 7.27 -14.07 8.79
CA ALA A 55 8.73 -14.13 8.78
C ALA A 55 9.22 -14.47 7.38
N TYR A 56 10.28 -13.80 6.94
CA TYR A 56 10.81 -13.92 5.58
C TYR A 56 12.31 -14.26 5.57
N PRO A 57 12.81 -14.92 4.52
CA PRO A 57 14.22 -15.26 4.43
C PRO A 57 15.12 -14.02 4.46
N THR A 58 16.06 -13.96 5.41
CA THR A 58 16.97 -12.80 5.54
C THR A 58 17.88 -12.61 4.33
N GLU A 59 18.09 -13.64 3.53
CA GLU A 59 18.86 -13.62 2.29
C GLU A 59 18.20 -12.81 1.16
N TRP A 60 16.92 -12.48 1.29
CA TRP A 60 16.22 -11.54 0.41
C TRP A 60 16.65 -10.10 0.65
N LEU A 61 17.29 -9.79 1.77
CA LEU A 61 17.68 -8.43 2.12
C LEU A 61 19.12 -8.10 1.71
N PRO A 62 19.37 -6.92 1.14
CA PRO A 62 20.71 -6.33 1.09
C PRO A 62 21.31 -6.20 2.50
N ALA A 63 22.65 -6.25 2.59
CA ALA A 63 23.34 -6.20 3.89
C ALA A 63 23.09 -4.89 4.66
N ASP A 64 22.85 -3.80 3.93
CA ASP A 64 22.59 -2.46 4.43
C ASP A 64 21.09 -2.08 4.42
N ALA A 65 20.20 -3.05 4.22
CA ALA A 65 18.74 -2.85 4.27
C ALA A 65 18.31 -2.04 5.51
N PRO A 66 17.21 -1.26 5.46
CA PRO A 66 16.75 -0.52 6.64
C PRO A 66 16.42 -1.43 7.84
N THR A 67 16.62 -0.93 9.06
CA THR A 67 16.37 -1.70 10.29
C THR A 67 14.91 -2.16 10.38
N GLN A 68 13.96 -1.34 9.97
CA GLN A 68 12.53 -1.66 9.93
C GLN A 68 12.25 -2.85 9.02
N LEU A 69 12.84 -2.86 7.81
CA LEU A 69 12.70 -3.98 6.88
C LEU A 69 13.28 -5.28 7.45
N ARG A 70 14.40 -5.20 8.18
CA ARG A 70 14.95 -6.35 8.91
C ARG A 70 14.03 -6.87 10.01
N ARG A 71 13.28 -6.00 10.69
CA ARG A 71 12.28 -6.41 11.71
C ARG A 71 11.12 -7.14 11.06
N TYR A 72 10.59 -6.57 9.98
CA TYR A 72 9.50 -7.19 9.20
C TYR A 72 9.88 -8.54 8.60
N ALA A 73 11.12 -8.71 8.13
CA ALA A 73 11.62 -10.00 7.70
C ALA A 73 11.86 -10.98 8.87
N GLY A 74 12.04 -10.46 10.08
CA GLY A 74 12.33 -11.24 11.28
C GLY A 74 11.09 -11.86 11.90
N SER A 75 11.16 -12.14 13.20
CA SER A 75 10.05 -12.68 14.00
C SER A 75 9.29 -11.62 14.80
N ASP A 76 9.59 -10.34 14.58
CA ASP A 76 8.92 -9.24 15.26
C ASP A 76 7.52 -9.07 14.67
N PHE A 77 6.52 -8.75 15.49
CA PHE A 77 5.16 -8.56 14.98
C PHE A 77 4.99 -7.18 14.36
N THR A 78 5.29 -7.09 13.06
CA THR A 78 5.30 -5.84 12.29
C THR A 78 4.15 -5.82 11.29
N ILE A 79 3.20 -4.90 11.51
CA ILE A 79 1.95 -4.77 10.73
C ILE A 79 1.64 -3.30 10.35
N GLY A 80 2.63 -2.41 10.45
CA GLY A 80 2.46 -0.99 10.14
C GLY A 80 3.70 -0.35 9.54
N MET A 81 4.31 -1.02 8.55
CA MET A 81 5.53 -0.61 7.88
C MET A 81 5.51 0.87 7.44
N PRO A 82 6.69 1.52 7.36
CA PRO A 82 6.79 2.85 6.77
C PRO A 82 6.20 2.85 5.35
N GLY A 83 5.15 3.63 5.12
CA GLY A 83 4.44 3.67 3.84
C GLY A 83 2.96 3.26 3.94
N ASP A 84 2.59 2.40 4.89
CA ASP A 84 1.23 1.82 4.99
C ASP A 84 0.11 2.82 5.37
N GLY A 85 0.43 4.12 5.45
CA GLY A 85 -0.58 5.15 5.63
C GLY A 85 -1.34 5.09 6.96
N THR A 86 -2.63 5.44 6.87
CA THR A 86 -3.54 5.71 8.00
C THR A 86 -4.37 4.49 8.41
N VAL A 87 -4.80 3.69 7.44
CA VAL A 87 -5.51 2.43 7.65
C VAL A 87 -4.61 1.31 7.14
N VAL A 88 -4.41 0.28 7.96
CA VAL A 88 -3.61 -0.89 7.61
C VAL A 88 -4.44 -2.15 7.74
N TRP A 89 -4.10 -3.17 6.98
CA TRP A 89 -4.69 -4.49 7.13
C TRP A 89 -3.60 -5.54 7.31
N THR A 90 -3.93 -6.67 7.95
CA THR A 90 -3.02 -7.81 8.07
C THR A 90 -3.76 -9.13 8.12
N ARG A 91 -3.16 -10.15 7.52
CA ARG A 91 -3.50 -11.58 7.61
C ARG A 91 -2.59 -12.32 8.60
N GLN A 92 -1.69 -11.62 9.30
CA GLN A 92 -0.93 -12.16 10.44
C GLN A 92 -1.82 -12.38 11.68
N THR A 93 -3.14 -12.37 11.51
CA THR A 93 -4.18 -12.66 12.49
C THR A 93 -5.27 -13.51 11.86
N GLU A 94 -5.94 -14.33 12.65
CA GLU A 94 -7.15 -15.05 12.23
C GLU A 94 -8.32 -14.62 13.12
N PRO A 95 -9.41 -14.04 12.56
CA PRO A 95 -9.54 -13.55 11.18
C PRO A 95 -8.61 -12.35 10.88
N PRO A 96 -8.45 -11.94 9.60
CA PRO A 96 -7.71 -10.73 9.25
C PRO A 96 -8.25 -9.48 9.95
N VAL A 97 -7.37 -8.53 10.26
CA VAL A 97 -7.78 -7.26 10.89
C VAL A 97 -7.52 -6.08 9.97
N VAL A 98 -8.39 -5.08 10.03
CA VAL A 98 -8.23 -3.76 9.41
C VAL A 98 -8.25 -2.70 10.50
N ILE A 99 -7.19 -1.91 10.60
CA ILE A 99 -6.90 -1.04 11.73
C ILE A 99 -6.70 0.39 11.24
N ALA A 100 -7.52 1.32 11.74
CA ALA A 100 -7.16 2.73 11.69
C ALA A 100 -6.12 3.03 12.77
N LYS A 101 -4.96 3.54 12.35
CA LYS A 101 -3.92 4.04 13.26
C LYS A 101 -4.38 5.34 13.92
N GLN A 102 -3.73 5.74 15.01
CA GLN A 102 -4.09 6.98 15.73
C GLN A 102 -4.10 8.22 14.81
N ARG A 103 -3.21 8.29 13.82
CA ARG A 103 -3.20 9.38 12.82
C ARG A 103 -4.48 9.49 11.99
N ALA A 104 -5.40 8.53 12.07
CA ALA A 104 -6.73 8.66 11.49
C ALA A 104 -7.56 9.78 12.15
N GLU A 105 -7.25 10.15 13.39
CA GLU A 105 -7.91 11.26 14.08
C GLU A 105 -7.79 12.57 13.27
N GLY A 106 -8.94 13.13 12.89
CA GLY A 106 -9.02 14.35 12.08
C GLY A 106 -8.98 14.12 10.57
N THR A 107 -8.88 12.87 10.10
CA THR A 107 -9.11 12.53 8.70
C THR A 107 -10.58 12.80 8.32
N PRO A 108 -10.87 13.44 7.18
CA PRO A 108 -12.24 13.60 6.70
C PRO A 108 -12.96 12.26 6.61
N GLU A 109 -14.22 12.20 7.05
CA GLU A 109 -14.98 10.95 7.18
C GLU A 109 -15.08 10.18 5.86
N ASP A 110 -15.42 10.87 4.76
CA ASP A 110 -15.52 10.26 3.43
C ASP A 110 -14.19 9.66 2.96
N PHE A 111 -13.08 10.38 3.20
CA PHE A 111 -11.75 9.89 2.85
C PHE A 111 -11.32 8.71 3.73
N LEU A 112 -11.62 8.74 5.03
CA LEU A 112 -11.36 7.61 5.91
C LEU A 112 -12.20 6.39 5.52
N GLY A 113 -13.45 6.59 5.12
CA GLY A 113 -14.31 5.54 4.57
C GLY A 113 -13.71 4.90 3.32
N PHE A 114 -13.16 5.71 2.41
CA PHE A 114 -12.41 5.22 1.26
C PHE A 114 -11.17 4.39 1.66
N LEU A 115 -10.38 4.83 2.65
CA LEU A 115 -9.21 4.07 3.10
C LEU A 115 -9.58 2.70 3.71
N PHE A 116 -10.71 2.60 4.40
CA PHE A 116 -11.24 1.31 4.86
C PHE A 116 -11.70 0.44 3.70
N ALA A 117 -12.46 1.01 2.76
CA ALA A 117 -12.90 0.30 1.56
C ALA A 117 -11.71 -0.22 0.74
N GLU A 118 -10.65 0.57 0.63
CA GLU A 118 -9.39 0.18 0.01
C GLU A 118 -8.78 -1.05 0.68
N ALA A 119 -8.63 -1.02 2.01
CA ALA A 119 -8.11 -2.16 2.76
C ALA A 119 -8.96 -3.43 2.60
N PHE A 120 -10.28 -3.32 2.51
CA PHE A 120 -11.15 -4.49 2.28
C PHE A 120 -11.00 -5.06 0.87
N VAL A 121 -10.90 -4.20 -0.15
CA VAL A 121 -10.63 -4.64 -1.52
C VAL A 121 -9.28 -5.32 -1.57
N GLU A 122 -8.21 -4.74 -1.03
CA GLU A 122 -6.88 -5.35 -1.02
C GLU A 122 -6.84 -6.71 -0.30
N LEU A 123 -7.55 -6.83 0.83
CA LEU A 123 -7.73 -8.10 1.51
C LEU A 123 -8.42 -9.17 0.63
N SER A 124 -9.25 -8.78 -0.33
CA SER A 124 -9.92 -9.71 -1.25
C SER A 124 -9.05 -10.14 -2.44
N LEU A 125 -8.00 -9.37 -2.78
CA LEU A 125 -7.20 -9.57 -3.99
C LEU A 125 -6.13 -10.65 -3.89
N ASP A 126 -5.99 -11.30 -2.73
CA ASP A 126 -4.92 -12.28 -2.44
C ASP A 126 -3.50 -11.75 -2.72
N VAL A 127 -3.33 -10.42 -2.65
CA VAL A 127 -2.03 -9.76 -2.75
C VAL A 127 -1.26 -9.88 -1.42
N PRO A 128 0.08 -9.87 -1.43
CA PRO A 128 0.85 -9.83 -0.20
C PRO A 128 0.56 -8.55 0.61
N GLU A 129 0.87 -8.56 1.90
CA GLU A 129 0.72 -7.38 2.78
C GLU A 129 1.72 -6.26 2.49
N GLN A 130 2.87 -6.59 1.89
CA GLN A 130 4.02 -5.69 1.74
C GLN A 130 4.83 -6.00 0.50
N PHE A 131 5.67 -5.04 0.09
CA PHE A 131 6.54 -5.21 -1.07
C PHE A 131 7.58 -6.33 -0.91
N LEU A 132 8.00 -6.66 0.32
CA LEU A 132 9.06 -7.66 0.52
C LEU A 132 8.67 -9.05 0.00
N PRO A 133 7.53 -9.65 0.41
CA PRO A 133 7.04 -10.89 -0.21
C PRO A 133 6.63 -10.74 -1.69
N PHE A 134 6.26 -9.54 -2.16
CA PHE A 134 6.02 -9.29 -3.58
C PHE A 134 7.30 -9.45 -4.42
N PHE A 135 8.42 -8.89 -3.96
CA PHE A 135 9.71 -9.02 -4.65
C PHE A 135 10.42 -10.34 -4.34
N GLY A 136 10.32 -10.84 -3.11
CA GLY A 136 11.08 -12.00 -2.65
C GLY A 136 12.59 -11.83 -2.87
N GLU A 137 13.21 -12.82 -3.52
CA GLU A 137 14.63 -12.78 -3.90
C GLU A 137 14.96 -11.59 -4.83
N ALA A 138 14.02 -11.16 -5.68
CA ALA A 138 14.20 -10.09 -6.65
C ALA A 138 14.36 -8.70 -6.00
N TYR A 139 14.13 -8.56 -4.70
CA TYR A 139 14.38 -7.29 -3.99
C TYR A 139 15.86 -6.89 -4.07
N ARG A 140 16.77 -7.88 -4.08
CA ARG A 140 18.20 -7.64 -4.26
C ARG A 140 18.56 -7.26 -5.69
N ASP A 141 17.81 -7.77 -6.65
CA ASP A 141 17.98 -7.38 -8.05
C ASP A 141 17.50 -5.94 -8.25
N LEU A 142 16.41 -5.52 -7.58
CA LEU A 142 15.96 -4.12 -7.56
C LEU A 142 17.02 -3.20 -6.93
N ASP A 143 17.60 -3.59 -5.79
CA ASP A 143 18.68 -2.84 -5.15
C ASP A 143 19.88 -2.68 -6.08
N ALA A 144 20.31 -3.76 -6.73
CA ALA A 144 21.42 -3.74 -7.69
C ALA A 144 21.12 -2.98 -8.99
N ALA A 145 19.85 -2.87 -9.37
CA ALA A 145 19.40 -2.19 -10.59
C ALA A 145 19.48 -0.66 -10.51
N THR A 146 19.68 -0.09 -9.32
CA THR A 146 19.64 1.36 -9.10
C THR A 146 20.88 1.85 -8.34
N PRO A 147 21.29 3.11 -8.50
CA PRO A 147 22.38 3.70 -7.73
C PRO A 147 21.91 4.24 -6.36
N LEU A 148 20.72 3.86 -5.91
CA LEU A 148 20.05 4.41 -4.74
C LEU A 148 20.69 3.93 -3.43
N GLY A 149 20.48 4.69 -2.36
CA GLY A 149 20.76 4.22 -1.01
C GLY A 149 19.65 3.31 -0.49
N PRO A 150 19.85 2.60 0.63
CA PRO A 150 18.91 1.60 1.14
C PRO A 150 17.52 2.15 1.49
N ASN A 151 17.43 3.43 1.89
CA ASN A 151 16.14 4.07 2.19
C ASN A 151 15.39 4.44 0.90
N GLU A 152 16.11 4.93 -0.11
CA GLU A 152 15.56 5.24 -1.42
C GLU A 152 15.14 3.96 -2.16
N THR A 153 15.91 2.87 -2.07
CA THR A 153 15.52 1.54 -2.60
C THR A 153 14.25 1.03 -1.91
N TYR A 154 14.14 1.19 -0.59
CA TYR A 154 12.91 0.87 0.15
C TYR A 154 11.72 1.68 -0.38
N GLN A 155 11.86 3.00 -0.50
CA GLN A 155 10.78 3.87 -0.97
C GLN A 155 10.35 3.52 -2.39
N LEU A 156 11.32 3.21 -3.26
CA LEU A 156 11.08 2.76 -4.62
C LEU A 156 10.29 1.45 -4.65
N ALA A 157 10.69 0.47 -3.84
CA ALA A 157 10.02 -0.83 -3.78
C ALA A 157 8.59 -0.73 -3.26
N ALA A 158 8.36 0.08 -2.22
CA ALA A 158 7.02 0.35 -1.69
C ALA A 158 6.13 1.00 -2.77
N ALA A 159 6.59 2.06 -3.44
CA ALA A 159 5.83 2.72 -4.50
C ALA A 159 5.49 1.76 -5.66
N LEU A 160 6.46 0.96 -6.10
CA LEU A 160 6.24 -0.02 -7.17
C LEU A 160 5.19 -1.05 -6.77
N PHE A 161 5.26 -1.56 -5.54
CA PHE A 161 4.27 -2.49 -5.02
C PHE A 161 2.88 -1.86 -4.95
N ASP A 162 2.75 -0.63 -4.45
CA ASP A 162 1.48 0.10 -4.37
C ASP A 162 0.85 0.28 -5.76
N ALA A 163 1.64 0.62 -6.78
CA ALA A 163 1.16 0.68 -8.16
C ALA A 163 0.63 -0.68 -8.65
N TRP A 164 1.35 -1.76 -8.34
CA TRP A 164 0.95 -3.11 -8.74
C TRP A 164 -0.36 -3.53 -8.07
N VAL A 165 -0.52 -3.27 -6.77
CA VAL A 165 -1.78 -3.50 -6.04
C VAL A 165 -2.90 -2.65 -6.64
N GLY A 166 -2.62 -1.38 -6.93
CA GLY A 166 -3.55 -0.47 -7.62
C GLY A 166 -4.05 -1.02 -8.95
N LEU A 167 -3.19 -1.65 -9.76
CA LEU A 167 -3.59 -2.29 -11.01
C LEU A 167 -4.56 -3.46 -10.80
N HIS A 168 -4.50 -4.15 -9.65
CA HIS A 168 -5.41 -5.24 -9.33
C HIS A 168 -6.74 -4.76 -8.75
N GLY A 169 -6.73 -3.68 -7.98
CA GLY A 169 -7.93 -3.16 -7.30
C GLY A 169 -8.74 -2.11 -8.09
N ARG A 170 -8.11 -1.30 -8.95
CA ARG A 170 -8.75 -0.10 -9.54
C ARG A 170 -10.06 -0.35 -10.28
N GLU A 171 -10.21 -1.51 -10.91
CA GLU A 171 -11.43 -1.85 -11.64
C GLU A 171 -12.65 -1.95 -10.71
N GLN A 172 -12.45 -2.33 -9.44
CA GLN A 172 -13.53 -2.41 -8.46
C GLN A 172 -14.02 -1.02 -8.11
N PHE A 173 -13.09 -0.11 -7.79
CA PHE A 173 -13.43 1.29 -7.51
C PHE A 173 -14.11 1.95 -8.70
N ARG A 174 -13.57 1.75 -9.91
CA ARG A 174 -14.18 2.29 -11.14
C ARG A 174 -15.61 1.77 -11.35
N GLY A 175 -15.84 0.47 -11.12
CA GLY A 175 -17.15 -0.15 -11.25
C GLY A 175 -18.20 0.35 -10.25
N TRP A 176 -17.80 0.81 -9.06
CA TRP A 176 -18.75 1.28 -8.05
C TRP A 176 -19.48 2.57 -8.43
N GLY A 177 -18.94 3.35 -9.38
CA GLY A 177 -19.59 4.53 -9.94
C GLY A 177 -20.69 4.21 -10.96
N ASP A 178 -20.75 2.97 -11.46
CA ASP A 178 -21.71 2.57 -12.49
C ASP A 178 -23.10 2.33 -11.88
N HIS A 179 -24.07 3.16 -12.24
CA HIS A 179 -25.46 3.06 -11.74
C HIS A 179 -26.20 1.76 -12.12
N ASP A 180 -25.70 1.04 -13.13
CA ASP A 180 -26.30 -0.21 -13.64
C ASP A 180 -25.51 -1.47 -13.21
N GLY A 181 -24.48 -1.32 -12.36
CA GLY A 181 -23.65 -2.43 -11.85
C GLY A 181 -24.32 -3.24 -10.74
N ASP A 182 -23.87 -4.49 -10.56
CA ASP A 182 -24.34 -5.37 -9.48
C ASP A 182 -23.87 -4.92 -8.08
N GLU A 183 -22.79 -4.13 -8.02
CA GLU A 183 -22.21 -3.55 -6.80
C GLU A 183 -22.11 -2.04 -6.96
N HIS A 184 -22.80 -1.29 -6.08
CA HIS A 184 -22.90 0.16 -6.16
C HIS A 184 -22.53 0.79 -4.82
N HIS A 185 -21.42 1.56 -4.82
CA HIS A 185 -20.91 2.26 -3.65
C HIS A 185 -20.54 3.71 -4.02
N PRO A 186 -21.53 4.56 -4.37
CA PRO A 186 -21.28 5.87 -4.96
C PRO A 186 -20.51 6.80 -4.01
N GLU A 187 -20.77 6.74 -2.70
CA GLU A 187 -20.05 7.56 -1.72
C GLU A 187 -18.55 7.21 -1.66
N VAL A 188 -18.23 5.92 -1.76
CA VAL A 188 -16.85 5.44 -1.74
C VAL A 188 -16.16 5.75 -3.08
N HIS A 189 -16.87 5.58 -4.19
CA HIS A 189 -16.38 5.97 -5.52
C HIS A 189 -16.08 7.47 -5.59
N ASP A 190 -16.97 8.33 -5.09
CA ASP A 190 -16.77 9.79 -5.11
C ASP A 190 -15.53 10.19 -4.29
N ALA A 191 -15.31 9.54 -3.14
CA ALA A 191 -14.09 9.74 -2.35
C ALA A 191 -12.82 9.23 -3.06
N TRP A 192 -12.91 8.11 -3.80
CA TRP A 192 -11.82 7.62 -4.65
C TRP A 192 -11.49 8.59 -5.78
N VAL A 193 -12.49 9.18 -6.44
CA VAL A 193 -12.29 10.21 -7.48
C VAL A 193 -11.65 11.47 -6.88
N ASP A 194 -12.20 12.00 -5.78
CA ASP A 194 -11.68 13.20 -5.10
C ASP A 194 -10.24 13.01 -4.60
N ALA A 195 -9.88 11.81 -4.13
CA ALA A 195 -8.50 11.48 -3.80
C ALA A 195 -7.57 11.50 -5.03
N GLY A 196 -8.04 10.99 -6.18
CA GLY A 196 -7.32 11.05 -7.45
C GLY A 196 -7.15 12.49 -7.98
N GLU A 197 -8.20 13.30 -7.95
CA GLU A 197 -8.17 14.70 -8.43
C GLU A 197 -7.08 15.53 -7.72
N ARG A 198 -6.81 15.25 -6.44
CA ARG A 198 -5.73 15.91 -5.68
C ARG A 198 -4.32 15.59 -6.18
N LEU A 199 -4.15 14.54 -6.98
CA LEU A 199 -2.85 14.15 -7.55
C LEU A 199 -2.60 14.81 -8.92
N VAL A 200 -3.64 15.21 -9.65
CA VAL A 200 -3.55 15.67 -11.05
C VAL A 200 -2.54 16.80 -11.23
N ASP A 201 -2.67 17.89 -10.45
CA ASP A 201 -1.77 19.04 -10.54
C ASP A 201 -0.29 18.66 -10.27
N ARG A 202 -0.06 17.66 -9.41
CA ARG A 202 1.29 17.19 -9.08
C ARG A 202 1.86 16.31 -10.20
N LEU A 203 1.03 15.55 -10.91
CA LEU A 203 1.46 14.70 -12.02
C LEU A 203 1.92 15.52 -13.22
N GLU A 204 1.25 16.63 -13.54
CA GLU A 204 1.60 17.47 -14.69
C GLU A 204 3.02 18.06 -14.61
N GLY A 205 3.48 18.41 -13.42
CA GLY A 205 4.82 18.98 -13.17
C GLY A 205 5.92 17.94 -12.94
N LEU A 206 5.56 16.67 -12.77
CA LEU A 206 6.40 15.67 -12.11
C LEU A 206 7.76 15.44 -12.81
N SER A 207 7.75 15.27 -14.13
CA SER A 207 9.00 15.05 -14.90
C SER A 207 9.92 16.28 -14.86
N ALA A 208 9.36 17.49 -14.84
CA ALA A 208 10.13 18.72 -14.73
C ALA A 208 10.74 18.89 -13.33
N ASP A 209 9.99 18.53 -12.30
CA ASP A 209 10.46 18.61 -10.91
C ASP A 209 11.64 17.66 -10.66
N VAL A 210 11.57 16.44 -11.20
CA VAL A 210 12.71 15.50 -11.20
C VAL A 210 13.90 16.06 -11.97
N ALA A 211 13.67 16.58 -13.18
CA ALA A 211 14.75 17.08 -14.04
C ALA A 211 15.46 18.31 -13.45
N THR A 212 14.75 19.14 -12.68
CA THR A 212 15.34 20.30 -11.99
C THR A 212 15.90 19.97 -10.60
N GLY A 213 15.68 18.74 -10.11
CA GLY A 213 16.08 18.30 -8.78
C GLY A 213 15.26 18.94 -7.65
N SER A 214 14.11 19.54 -7.95
CA SER A 214 13.17 20.04 -6.92
C SER A 214 12.49 18.89 -6.18
N LEU A 215 12.38 17.72 -6.83
CA LEU A 215 11.84 16.49 -6.29
C LEU A 215 12.78 15.32 -6.59
N SER A 216 12.99 14.44 -5.61
CA SER A 216 13.76 13.22 -5.83
C SER A 216 13.02 12.25 -6.75
N PHE A 217 13.75 11.38 -7.45
CA PHE A 217 13.14 10.38 -8.32
C PHE A 217 12.22 9.41 -7.57
N THR A 218 12.59 8.99 -6.36
CA THR A 218 11.78 8.07 -5.55
C THR A 218 10.51 8.73 -5.04
N ALA A 219 10.57 10.00 -4.61
CA ALA A 219 9.37 10.76 -4.26
C ALA A 219 8.46 11.00 -5.47
N ALA A 220 9.04 11.23 -6.66
CA ALA A 220 8.25 11.30 -7.88
C ALA A 220 7.58 9.96 -8.24
N THR A 221 8.31 8.86 -8.05
CA THR A 221 7.78 7.50 -8.27
C THR A 221 6.61 7.21 -7.33
N GLU A 222 6.72 7.59 -6.06
CA GLU A 222 5.64 7.46 -5.08
C GLU A 222 4.37 8.19 -5.53
N TYR A 223 4.48 9.46 -5.95
CA TYR A 223 3.32 10.21 -6.48
C TYR A 223 2.71 9.57 -7.72
N ALA A 224 3.55 9.12 -8.68
CA ALA A 224 3.05 8.49 -9.89
C ALA A 224 2.40 7.14 -9.62
N CYS A 225 2.95 6.33 -8.71
CA CYS A 225 2.41 5.03 -8.35
C CYS A 225 1.08 5.15 -7.59
N ALA A 226 0.98 6.13 -6.69
CA ALA A 226 -0.28 6.44 -6.00
C ALA A 226 -1.41 6.82 -6.97
N ALA A 227 -1.08 7.34 -8.16
CA ALA A 227 -2.05 7.71 -9.18
C ALA A 227 -2.60 6.51 -9.99
N VAL A 228 -1.90 5.36 -10.00
CA VAL A 228 -2.31 4.16 -10.75
C VAL A 228 -3.65 3.62 -10.28
N LYS A 229 -3.86 3.57 -8.95
CA LYS A 229 -5.13 3.11 -8.36
C LYS A 229 -6.30 4.02 -8.70
N HIS A 230 -6.03 5.29 -9.00
CA HIS A 230 -7.01 6.31 -9.38
C HIS A 230 -7.21 6.41 -10.90
N ASP A 231 -6.62 5.50 -11.67
CA ASP A 231 -6.78 5.44 -13.13
C ASP A 231 -6.39 6.74 -13.85
N LEU A 232 -5.34 7.40 -13.36
CA LEU A 232 -4.85 8.65 -13.93
C LEU A 232 -3.73 8.41 -14.93
N ASP A 233 -3.70 9.24 -15.98
CA ASP A 233 -2.61 9.25 -16.95
C ASP A 233 -1.28 9.66 -16.29
N LEU A 234 -0.27 8.80 -16.42
CA LEU A 234 1.05 9.06 -15.86
C LEU A 234 2.01 9.65 -16.92
N PRO A 235 2.88 10.60 -16.56
CA PRO A 235 3.93 11.05 -17.47
C PRO A 235 5.05 10.00 -17.59
N ALA A 236 5.86 10.11 -18.66
CA ALA A 236 7.07 9.30 -18.77
C ALA A 236 8.08 9.67 -17.66
N PRO A 237 8.83 8.69 -17.10
CA PRO A 237 8.87 7.26 -17.44
C PRO A 237 7.81 6.40 -16.73
N PHE A 238 6.97 6.99 -15.88
CA PHE A 238 6.05 6.28 -14.98
C PHE A 238 4.87 5.62 -15.70
N SER A 239 4.48 6.08 -16.89
CA SER A 239 3.44 5.43 -17.70
C SER A 239 3.69 3.97 -18.04
N ALA A 240 4.94 3.48 -17.96
CA ALA A 240 5.22 2.05 -18.11
C ALA A 240 4.70 1.20 -16.92
N LEU A 241 4.49 1.82 -15.76
CA LEU A 241 3.94 1.18 -14.56
C LEU A 241 2.41 1.10 -14.59
N ASP A 242 1.74 1.80 -15.51
CA ASP A 242 0.31 1.59 -15.75
C ASP A 242 0.09 0.71 -17.00
N THR A 243 0.41 -0.58 -16.87
CA THR A 243 0.26 -1.52 -17.99
C THR A 243 -0.18 -2.90 -17.52
N ALA A 244 -0.92 -3.62 -18.37
CA ALA A 244 -1.22 -5.04 -18.18
C ALA A 244 0.06 -5.88 -18.02
N ALA A 245 1.14 -5.51 -18.73
CA ALA A 245 2.43 -6.17 -18.59
C ALA A 245 3.00 -6.03 -17.16
N TYR A 246 2.84 -4.86 -16.52
CA TYR A 246 3.27 -4.72 -15.13
C TYR A 246 2.38 -5.52 -14.18
N ARG A 247 1.06 -5.48 -14.39
CA ARG A 247 0.09 -6.28 -13.62
C ARG A 247 0.44 -7.77 -13.64
N ASP A 248 0.78 -8.30 -14.82
CA ASP A 248 1.01 -9.74 -15.04
C ASP A 248 2.41 -10.19 -14.60
N HIS A 249 3.44 -9.37 -14.81
CA HIS A 249 4.83 -9.74 -14.55
C HIS A 249 5.38 -9.24 -13.21
N GLY A 250 4.68 -8.33 -12.53
CA GLY A 250 4.97 -7.88 -11.17
C GLY A 250 6.46 -7.55 -10.93
N PRO A 251 7.14 -8.25 -10.00
CA PRO A 251 8.48 -7.88 -9.54
C PRO A 251 9.53 -7.90 -10.66
N ASP A 252 9.47 -8.86 -11.60
CA ASP A 252 10.42 -8.96 -12.71
C ASP A 252 10.33 -7.74 -13.64
N TYR A 253 9.11 -7.24 -13.86
CA TYR A 253 8.89 -6.04 -14.65
C TYR A 253 9.35 -4.80 -13.90
N ALA A 254 9.07 -4.69 -12.59
CA ALA A 254 9.51 -3.58 -11.75
C ALA A 254 11.03 -3.43 -11.76
N VAL A 255 11.79 -4.53 -11.58
CA VAL A 255 13.25 -4.53 -11.65
C VAL A 255 13.70 -4.06 -13.04
N ARG A 256 13.14 -4.64 -14.11
CA ARG A 256 13.53 -4.28 -15.47
C ARG A 256 13.20 -2.83 -15.84
N TRP A 257 12.11 -2.29 -15.31
CA TRP A 257 11.75 -0.89 -15.45
C TRP A 257 12.74 0.01 -14.71
N ALA A 258 13.12 -0.34 -13.48
CA ALA A 258 14.09 0.40 -12.68
C ALA A 258 15.46 0.46 -13.38
N GLU A 259 15.99 -0.69 -13.81
CA GLU A 259 17.26 -0.77 -14.57
C GLU A 259 17.27 0.21 -15.75
N LYS A 260 16.28 0.08 -16.65
CA LYS A 260 16.20 0.90 -17.87
C LYS A 260 15.99 2.38 -17.59
N THR A 261 15.29 2.70 -16.50
CA THR A 261 14.98 4.08 -16.15
C THR A 261 16.22 4.77 -15.61
N PHE A 262 16.95 4.14 -14.69
CA PHE A 262 18.20 4.69 -14.16
C PHE A 262 19.34 4.72 -15.19
N GLU A 263 19.41 3.74 -16.11
CA GLU A 263 20.30 3.80 -17.28
C GLU A 263 20.09 5.10 -18.07
N LYS A 264 18.82 5.46 -18.36
CA LYS A 264 18.48 6.68 -19.10
C LYS A 264 18.67 7.97 -18.32
N LEU A 265 18.51 7.95 -16.99
CA LEU A 265 18.74 9.12 -16.15
C LEU A 265 20.23 9.47 -16.02
N ALA A 266 21.11 8.49 -16.25
CA ALA A 266 22.56 8.67 -16.23
C ALA A 266 23.15 9.19 -17.57
N GLU A 267 22.36 9.18 -18.66
CA GLU A 267 22.72 9.72 -19.99
C GLU A 267 22.55 11.24 -20.09
#